data_AF-A0A7S1S3Z7-F1
#
_entry.id   AF-A0A7S1S3Z7-F1
#
_cell.length_a   1.000
_cell.length_b   1.000
_cell.length_c   1.000
_cell.angle_alpha   90.00
_cell.angle_beta   90.00
_cell.angle_gamma   90.00
#
_symmetry.space_group_name_H-M   'P 1'
#
loop_
_entity.id
_entity.type
_entity.pdbx_description
1 polymer ?
#
loop_
_entity_poly.entity_id
_entity_poly.type
_entity_poly.pdbx_seq_one_letter_code
_entity_poly.pdbx_strand_id
1 'polypeptide(L)'
;AAEEDRMLAALRAAGIEQLLKREAMGWLARRTWEDALSGGEQQRMGLARVFYRGPRFALLDECTSMVASAAEEDLYRTLVREFGITPLTLTQRLFMPDLYPHELRLGQPTLEGWCLVGTGGAAAA
;
A
#
# COMPACT_ATOMS: atom_id res chain seq x y z
N ALA A 1 -23.89 -4.96 -8.83
CA ALA A 1 -23.12 -5.32 -10.05
C ALA A 1 -21.90 -4.42 -10.20
N ALA A 2 -21.92 -3.35 -11.04
CA ALA A 2 -20.70 -2.58 -11.35
C ALA A 2 -19.94 -2.01 -10.13
N GLU A 3 -20.65 -1.55 -9.09
CA GLU A 3 -20.02 -1.04 -7.88
C GLU A 3 -19.45 -2.16 -6.99
N GLU A 4 -20.16 -3.28 -6.87
CA GLU A 4 -19.67 -4.48 -6.17
C GLU A 4 -18.45 -5.08 -6.87
N ASP A 5 -18.42 -5.06 -8.19
CA ASP A 5 -17.27 -5.53 -8.97
C ASP A 5 -16.04 -4.65 -8.70
N ARG A 6 -16.23 -3.33 -8.60
CA ARG A 6 -15.15 -2.39 -8.22
C ARG A 6 -14.68 -2.61 -6.78
N MET A 7 -15.61 -2.82 -5.84
CA MET A 7 -15.26 -3.15 -4.46
C MET A 7 -14.50 -4.47 -4.39
N LEU A 8 -14.92 -5.49 -5.12
CA LEU A 8 -14.26 -6.80 -5.17
C LEU A 8 -12.87 -6.70 -5.80
N ALA A 9 -12.70 -5.92 -6.86
CA ALA A 9 -11.39 -5.66 -7.46
C ALA A 9 -10.43 -5.00 -6.46
N ALA A 10 -10.93 -4.03 -5.67
CA ALA A 10 -10.13 -3.38 -4.63
C ALA A 10 -9.73 -4.34 -3.49
N LEU A 11 -10.64 -5.22 -3.06
CA LEU A 11 -10.33 -6.25 -2.05
C LEU A 11 -9.30 -7.26 -2.56
N ARG A 12 -9.39 -7.67 -3.83
CA ARG A 12 -8.42 -8.57 -4.48
C ARG A 12 -7.04 -7.93 -4.60
N ALA A 13 -6.96 -6.68 -5.03
CA ALA A 13 -5.71 -5.94 -5.11
C ALA A 13 -5.03 -5.80 -3.73
N ALA A 14 -5.81 -5.73 -2.66
CA ALA A 14 -5.32 -5.73 -1.28
C ALA A 14 -5.07 -7.14 -0.70
N GLY A 15 -5.44 -8.21 -1.41
CA GLY A 15 -5.32 -9.62 -0.95
C GLY A 15 -6.19 -9.95 0.26
N ILE A 16 -7.40 -9.37 0.33
CA ILE A 16 -8.35 -9.56 1.43
C ILE A 16 -9.76 -9.95 0.96
N GLU A 17 -9.91 -10.44 -0.27
CA GLU A 17 -11.20 -10.88 -0.80
C GLU A 17 -11.78 -12.09 -0.05
N GLN A 18 -10.95 -12.88 0.62
CA GLN A 18 -11.38 -14.00 1.48
C GLN A 18 -12.28 -13.55 2.64
N LEU A 19 -12.20 -12.28 3.05
CA LEU A 19 -13.07 -11.72 4.10
C LEU A 19 -14.56 -11.87 3.75
N LEU A 20 -14.92 -11.76 2.47
CA LEU A 20 -16.30 -11.94 2.02
C LEU A 20 -16.81 -13.37 2.21
N LYS A 21 -15.91 -14.37 2.10
CA LYS A 21 -16.26 -15.78 2.31
C LYS A 21 -16.30 -16.13 3.79
N ARG A 22 -15.52 -15.44 4.62
CA ARG A 22 -15.49 -15.62 6.07
C ARG A 22 -16.79 -15.13 6.72
N GLU A 23 -17.40 -14.08 6.19
CA GLU A 23 -18.62 -13.51 6.74
C GLU A 23 -19.89 -14.10 6.11
N ALA A 24 -20.77 -14.66 6.95
CA ALA A 24 -22.03 -15.26 6.49
C ALA A 24 -22.96 -14.30 5.73
N MET A 25 -22.89 -13.01 6.06
CA MET A 25 -23.67 -11.94 5.40
C MET A 25 -22.96 -11.31 4.20
N GLY A 26 -21.76 -11.78 3.84
CA GLY A 26 -20.95 -11.25 2.75
C GLY A 26 -20.79 -9.72 2.82
N TRP A 27 -21.21 -9.02 1.77
CA TRP A 27 -21.17 -7.55 1.68
C TRP A 27 -21.97 -6.82 2.77
N LEU A 28 -22.98 -7.46 3.33
CA LEU A 28 -23.86 -6.86 4.35
C LEU A 28 -23.35 -7.11 5.78
N ALA A 29 -22.22 -7.77 5.95
CA ALA A 29 -21.63 -8.03 7.24
C ALA A 29 -21.23 -6.71 7.94
N ARG A 30 -21.61 -6.58 9.21
CA ARG A 30 -21.25 -5.43 10.06
C ARG A 30 -20.62 -5.95 11.35
N ARG A 31 -19.39 -5.56 11.59
CA ARG A 31 -18.56 -5.95 12.73
C ARG A 31 -17.67 -4.79 13.16
N THR A 32 -17.25 -4.83 14.41
CA THR A 32 -16.13 -4.05 14.93
C THR A 32 -14.84 -4.57 14.30
N TRP A 33 -13.96 -3.68 13.84
CA TRP A 33 -12.77 -4.09 13.08
C TRP A 33 -11.78 -4.87 13.96
N GLU A 34 -11.66 -4.46 15.21
CA GLU A 34 -10.78 -5.04 16.22
C GLU A 34 -11.10 -6.51 16.50
N ASP A 35 -12.38 -6.88 16.45
CA ASP A 35 -12.84 -8.24 16.70
C ASP A 35 -12.76 -9.13 15.45
N ALA A 36 -12.92 -8.51 14.27
CA ALA A 36 -13.12 -9.23 13.02
C ALA A 36 -11.86 -9.32 12.16
N LEU A 37 -10.90 -8.40 12.28
CA LEU A 37 -9.74 -8.29 11.40
C LEU A 37 -8.44 -8.37 12.19
N SER A 38 -7.49 -9.18 11.71
CA SER A 38 -6.11 -9.10 12.19
C SER A 38 -5.49 -7.73 11.89
N GLY A 39 -4.42 -7.35 12.59
CA GLY A 39 -3.73 -6.07 12.33
C GLY A 39 -3.31 -5.87 10.87
N GLY A 40 -2.82 -6.94 10.22
CA GLY A 40 -2.48 -6.89 8.79
C GLY A 40 -3.70 -6.76 7.87
N GLU A 41 -4.83 -7.38 8.22
CA GLU A 41 -6.09 -7.21 7.48
C GLU A 41 -6.65 -5.79 7.62
N GLN A 42 -6.52 -5.15 8.80
CA GLN A 42 -6.92 -3.76 9.00
C GLN A 42 -6.09 -2.79 8.12
N GLN A 43 -4.77 -2.98 8.07
CA GLN A 43 -3.89 -2.21 7.18
C GLN A 43 -4.29 -2.41 5.70
N ARG A 44 -4.49 -3.67 5.28
CA ARG A 44 -4.92 -3.99 3.91
C ARG A 44 -6.31 -3.46 3.57
N MET A 45 -7.21 -3.36 4.54
CA MET A 45 -8.51 -2.70 4.34
C MET A 45 -8.33 -1.20 4.07
N GLY A 46 -7.36 -0.56 4.71
CA GLY A 46 -6.91 0.80 4.36
C GLY A 46 -6.47 0.91 2.90
N LEU A 47 -5.63 -0.03 2.44
CA LEU A 47 -5.18 -0.08 1.04
C LEU A 47 -6.30 -0.38 0.05
N ALA A 48 -7.25 -1.26 0.40
CA ALA A 48 -8.45 -1.50 -0.41
C ALA A 48 -9.24 -0.20 -0.64
N ARG A 49 -9.31 0.69 0.36
CA ARG A 49 -9.93 2.02 0.18
C ARG A 49 -9.15 2.90 -0.81
N VAL A 50 -7.82 2.81 -0.82
CA VAL A 50 -6.97 3.53 -1.80
C VAL A 50 -7.23 3.00 -3.21
N PHE A 51 -7.19 1.67 -3.40
CA PHE A 51 -7.51 1.05 -4.69
C PHE A 51 -8.92 1.40 -5.17
N TYR A 52 -9.89 1.36 -4.27
CA TYR A 52 -11.27 1.73 -4.59
C TYR A 52 -11.37 3.17 -5.07
N ARG A 53 -10.70 4.11 -4.41
CA ARG A 53 -10.76 5.55 -4.74
C ARG A 53 -9.92 5.93 -5.95
N GLY A 54 -8.81 5.24 -6.20
CA GLY A 54 -7.90 5.52 -7.33
C GLY A 54 -7.33 6.95 -7.34
N PRO A 55 -6.76 7.47 -6.23
CA PRO A 55 -6.17 8.80 -6.22
C PRO A 55 -4.91 8.86 -7.09
N ARG A 56 -4.54 10.05 -7.59
CA ARG A 56 -3.27 10.24 -8.32
C ARG A 56 -2.04 9.98 -7.44
N PHE A 57 -2.14 10.32 -6.16
CA PHE A 57 -1.08 10.13 -5.18
C PHE A 57 -1.66 9.49 -3.91
N ALA A 58 -0.91 8.59 -3.29
CA ALA A 58 -1.25 7.98 -2.01
C ALA A 58 -0.09 8.15 -1.02
N LEU A 59 -0.35 8.78 0.12
CA LEU A 59 0.59 8.81 1.25
C LEU A 59 0.40 7.53 2.07
N LEU A 60 1.46 6.76 2.19
CA LEU A 60 1.47 5.43 2.79
C LEU A 60 2.39 5.45 4.00
N ASP A 61 1.80 5.45 5.19
CA ASP A 61 2.52 5.59 6.46
C ASP A 61 2.66 4.22 7.15
N GLU A 62 3.87 3.64 7.07
CA GLU A 62 4.22 2.32 7.63
C GLU A 62 3.18 1.21 7.36
N CYS A 63 2.47 1.29 6.23
CA CYS A 63 1.26 0.50 5.97
C CYS A 63 1.52 -0.97 5.61
N THR A 64 2.78 -1.38 5.59
CA THR A 64 3.25 -2.73 5.22
C THR A 64 4.06 -3.39 6.33
N SER A 65 4.16 -2.75 7.50
CA SER A 65 4.86 -3.28 8.69
C SER A 65 4.40 -4.67 9.13
N MET A 66 3.15 -5.05 8.85
CA MET A 66 2.55 -6.35 9.19
C MET A 66 2.40 -7.29 7.98
N VAL A 67 3.06 -6.99 6.86
CA VAL A 67 3.02 -7.77 5.62
C VAL A 67 4.38 -8.42 5.36
N ALA A 68 4.40 -9.67 4.91
CA ALA A 68 5.63 -10.32 4.48
C ALA A 68 6.24 -9.59 3.26
N SER A 69 7.57 -9.46 3.21
CA SER A 69 8.27 -8.63 2.21
C SER A 69 7.93 -8.97 0.75
N ALA A 70 7.70 -10.25 0.41
CA ALA A 70 7.29 -10.64 -0.93
C ALA A 70 5.89 -10.09 -1.30
N ALA A 71 4.95 -10.14 -0.37
CA ALA A 71 3.59 -9.64 -0.58
C ALA A 71 3.52 -8.10 -0.55
N GLU A 72 4.49 -7.46 0.10
CA GLU A 72 4.64 -6.01 0.10
C GLU A 72 5.02 -5.49 -1.30
N GLU A 73 6.02 -6.10 -1.94
CA GLU A 73 6.47 -5.70 -3.27
C GLU A 73 5.34 -5.81 -4.32
N ASP A 74 4.64 -6.94 -4.33
CA ASP A 74 3.52 -7.18 -5.25
C ASP A 74 2.42 -6.14 -5.08
N LEU A 75 2.11 -5.75 -3.85
CA LEU A 75 1.09 -4.77 -3.53
C LEU A 75 1.46 -3.38 -4.06
N TYR A 76 2.70 -2.95 -3.85
CA TYR A 76 3.17 -1.66 -4.37
C TYR A 76 3.26 -1.66 -5.90
N ARG A 77 3.70 -2.77 -6.52
CA ARG A 77 3.71 -2.90 -7.98
C ARG A 77 2.30 -2.84 -8.57
N THR A 78 1.33 -3.49 -7.93
CA THR A 78 -0.10 -3.43 -8.30
C THR A 78 -0.60 -1.98 -8.24
N LEU A 79 -0.30 -1.28 -7.14
CA LEU A 79 -0.70 0.11 -6.92
C LEU A 79 -0.19 1.06 -8.02
N VAL A 80 1.05 0.90 -8.46
CA VAL A 80 1.64 1.72 -9.52
C VAL A 80 1.19 1.27 -10.91
N ARG A 81 1.33 -0.02 -11.23
CA ARG A 81 1.18 -0.52 -12.60
C ARG A 81 -0.27 -0.73 -13.02
N GLU A 82 -1.10 -1.25 -12.12
CA GLU A 82 -2.49 -1.58 -12.44
C GLU A 82 -3.43 -0.42 -12.14
N PHE A 83 -3.21 0.28 -11.03
CA PHE A 83 -4.09 1.37 -10.59
C PHE A 83 -3.57 2.77 -10.95
N GLY A 84 -2.34 2.90 -11.44
CA GLY A 84 -1.77 4.19 -11.84
C GLY A 84 -1.61 5.19 -10.68
N ILE A 85 -1.51 4.68 -9.45
CA ILE A 85 -1.39 5.49 -8.23
C ILE A 85 0.10 5.70 -7.94
N THR A 86 0.50 6.93 -7.67
CA THR A 86 1.88 7.23 -7.26
C THR A 86 2.00 7.18 -5.73
N PRO A 87 2.72 6.20 -5.15
CA PRO A 87 2.91 6.12 -3.71
C PRO A 87 3.98 7.10 -3.21
N LEU A 88 3.68 7.75 -2.09
CA LEU A 88 4.62 8.47 -1.25
C LEU A 88 4.70 7.68 0.06
N THR A 89 5.80 6.99 0.30
CA THR A 89 5.87 6.03 1.42
C THR A 89 6.79 6.53 2.52
N LEU A 90 6.27 6.53 3.75
CA LEU A 90 7.02 6.73 4.98
C LEU A 90 7.38 5.34 5.52
N THR A 91 8.68 5.06 5.62
CA THR A 91 9.18 3.76 6.09
C THR A 91 10.54 3.91 6.74
N GLN A 92 10.85 2.99 7.66
CA GLN A 92 12.17 2.86 8.28
C GLN A 92 13.13 1.97 7.47
N ARG A 93 12.60 1.22 6.49
CA ARG A 93 13.37 0.31 5.63
C ARG A 93 12.83 0.39 4.21
N LEU A 94 13.54 1.11 3.34
CA LEU A 94 13.22 1.16 1.92
C LEU A 94 13.86 -0.03 1.20
N PHE A 95 13.07 -0.84 0.50
CA PHE A 95 13.55 -2.04 -0.21
C PHE A 95 13.01 -2.17 -1.65
N MET A 96 12.77 -1.06 -2.36
CA MET A 96 12.28 -1.09 -3.74
C MET A 96 12.89 0.03 -4.59
N PRO A 97 14.19 -0.03 -4.92
CA PRO A 97 14.87 1.02 -5.68
C PRO A 97 14.26 1.25 -7.07
N ASP A 98 13.76 0.18 -7.70
CA ASP A 98 13.10 0.27 -9.01
C ASP A 98 11.76 1.02 -8.97
N LEU A 99 11.09 1.05 -7.81
CA LEU A 99 9.78 1.70 -7.65
C LEU A 99 9.91 3.10 -7.08
N TYR A 100 10.85 3.30 -6.17
CA TYR A 100 11.13 4.58 -5.53
C TYR A 100 12.48 5.08 -6.03
N PRO A 101 12.54 5.81 -7.16
CA PRO A 101 13.79 6.32 -7.72
C PRO A 101 14.47 7.35 -6.82
N HIS A 102 13.73 7.91 -5.86
CA HIS A 102 14.22 8.90 -4.92
C HIS A 102 13.83 8.53 -3.48
N GLU A 103 14.76 8.74 -2.55
CA GLU A 103 14.60 8.55 -1.12
C GLU A 103 14.85 9.89 -0.43
N LEU A 104 13.84 10.41 0.28
CA LEU A 104 13.98 11.59 1.12
C LEU A 104 14.38 11.16 2.53
N ARG A 105 15.62 11.45 2.92
CA ARG A 105 16.16 11.13 4.25
C ARG A 105 16.05 12.35 5.16
N LEU A 106 15.36 12.19 6.27
CA LEU A 106 15.18 13.23 7.29
C LEU A 106 16.24 13.08 8.40
N GLY A 107 16.46 14.12 9.20
CA GLY A 107 17.40 14.12 10.33
C GLY A 107 18.88 14.10 9.93
N GLN A 108 19.20 14.58 8.72
CA GLN A 108 20.55 14.57 8.20
C GLN A 108 21.40 15.70 8.80
N PRO A 109 22.74 15.54 8.90
CA PRO A 109 23.63 16.59 9.40
C PRO A 109 23.91 17.66 8.33
N THR A 110 22.83 18.17 7.70
CA THR A 110 22.85 19.26 6.72
C THR A 110 22.18 20.48 7.32
N LEU A 111 22.42 21.68 6.75
CA LEU A 111 21.74 22.91 7.19
C LEU A 111 20.22 22.79 7.13
N GLU A 112 19.70 22.03 6.17
CA GLU A 112 18.26 21.84 5.96
C GLU A 112 17.67 20.70 6.81
N GLY A 113 18.52 19.85 7.41
CA GLY A 113 18.09 18.70 8.21
C GLY A 113 17.57 17.52 7.40
N TRP A 114 17.66 17.55 6.07
CA TRP A 114 17.27 16.46 5.17
C TRP A 114 18.18 16.39 3.94
N CYS A 115 18.09 15.28 3.19
CA CYS A 115 18.67 15.14 1.86
C CYS A 115 17.79 14.24 0.97
N LEU A 116 17.78 14.52 -0.33
CA LEU A 116 17.13 13.67 -1.33
C LEU A 116 18.19 12.87 -2.08
N VAL A 117 18.06 11.54 -2.07
CA VAL A 117 19.04 10.62 -2.66
C VAL A 117 18.38 9.84 -3.78
N GLY A 118 19.04 9.71 -4.93
CA GLY A 118 18.63 8.78 -5.98
C GLY A 118 18.94 7.34 -5.57
N THR A 119 17.98 6.43 -5.68
CA THR A 119 18.14 5.02 -5.26
C THR A 119 18.73 4.14 -6.37
N GLY A 120 18.85 4.66 -7.59
CA GLY A 120 19.52 4.01 -8.72
C GLY A 120 21.04 4.12 -8.63
N GLY A 121 21.73 2.99 -8.50
CA GLY A 121 23.15 2.90 -8.77
C GLY A 121 23.46 3.31 -10.21
N ALA A 122 24.59 3.98 -10.40
CA ALA A 122 25.22 4.37 -11.67
C ALA A 122 24.78 3.58 -12.92
N ALA A 123 24.03 4.23 -13.82
CA ALA A 123 23.99 3.91 -15.26
C ALA A 123 23.31 5.06 -16.05
N ALA A 124 24.04 6.15 -16.25
CA ALA A 124 23.80 7.10 -17.35
C ALA A 124 25.14 7.80 -17.67
N ALA A 125 26.03 7.06 -18.31
CA ALA A 125 27.16 7.57 -19.09
C ALA A 125 27.05 6.96 -20.49
#